data_AF-A0A370EU34-F1
#
_entry.id   AF-A0A370EU34-F1
#
_cell.length_a   1.000
_cell.length_b   1.000
_cell.length_c   1.000
_cell.angle_alpha   90.00
_cell.angle_beta   90.00
_cell.angle_gamma   90.00
#
_symmetry.space_group_name_H-M   'P 1'
#
loop_
_entity.id
_entity.type
_entity.pdbx_description
1 polymer ?
#
loop_
_entity_poly.entity_id
_entity_poly.type
_entity_poly.pdbx_seq_one_letter_code
_entity_poly.pdbx_strand_id
1 'polypeptide(L)' 'MTTSALRPALTAVDIGERLSLNRTSVYRLFSRKNHPLPHVRTGDTGVRVQADTFERWLREEEQMSVGATTSRRRA' A
#
# COMPACT_ATOMS: atom_id res chain seq x y z
N MET A 1 -18.94 -5.32 25.33
CA MET A 1 -19.17 -5.69 23.92
C MET A 1 -18.05 -5.06 23.11
N THR A 2 -16.96 -5.78 22.85
CA THR A 2 -15.86 -5.26 22.04
C THR A 2 -16.27 -5.48 20.59
N THR A 3 -16.76 -4.43 19.93
CA THR A 3 -16.98 -4.45 18.49
C THR A 3 -15.65 -4.80 17.86
N SER A 4 -15.50 -6.03 17.37
CA SER A 4 -14.44 -6.40 16.45
C SER A 4 -14.70 -5.53 15.23
N ALA A 5 -14.10 -4.33 15.22
CA ALA A 5 -14.13 -3.43 14.09
C ALA A 5 -13.44 -4.19 12.96
N LEU A 6 -14.22 -4.85 12.12
CA LEU A 6 -13.81 -5.34 10.81
C LEU A 6 -13.02 -4.19 10.20
N ARG A 7 -11.68 -4.30 10.19
CA ARG A 7 -10.85 -3.20 9.72
C ARG A 7 -11.32 -2.90 8.29
N PRO A 8 -11.83 -1.69 8.02
CA PRO A 8 -12.45 -1.42 6.74
C PRO A 8 -11.42 -1.58 5.63
N ALA A 9 -11.80 -2.30 4.57
CA ALA A 9 -10.96 -2.40 3.39
C ALA A 9 -10.81 -1.00 2.75
N LEU A 10 -9.58 -0.60 2.49
CA LEU A 10 -9.19 0.67 1.89
C LEU A 10 -9.42 0.65 0.39
N THR A 11 -9.96 1.75 -0.14
CA THR A 11 -10.05 1.99 -1.57
C THR A 11 -8.75 2.61 -2.11
N ALA A 12 -8.61 2.68 -3.44
CA ALA A 12 -7.51 3.41 -4.05
C ALA A 12 -7.47 4.91 -3.65
N VAL A 13 -8.62 5.50 -3.33
CA VAL A 13 -8.70 6.89 -2.87
C VAL A 13 -8.11 7.01 -1.47
N ASP A 14 -8.54 6.15 -0.53
CA ASP A 14 -8.03 6.15 0.85
C ASP A 14 -6.51 5.94 0.89
N ILE A 15 -5.99 5.05 0.04
CA ILE A 15 -4.55 4.81 -0.10
C ILE A 15 -3.83 6.04 -0.64
N GLY A 16 -4.43 6.72 -1.63
CA GLY A 16 -3.89 7.96 -2.19
C GLY A 16 -3.77 9.07 -1.16
N GLU A 17 -4.80 9.25 -0.33
CA GLU A 17 -4.78 10.22 0.76
C GLU A 17 -3.70 9.90 1.80
N ARG A 18 -3.60 8.63 2.22
CA ARG A 18 -2.58 8.20 3.20
C ARG A 18 -1.15 8.37 2.71
N LEU A 19 -0.90 8.12 1.42
CA LEU A 19 0.44 8.22 0.83
C LEU A 19 0.70 9.60 0.20
N SER A 20 -0.27 10.52 0.23
CA SER A 20 -0.24 11.78 -0.51
C SER A 20 0.10 11.58 -2.01
N LEU A 21 -0.47 10.53 -2.60
CA LEU A 21 -0.27 10.16 -4.00
C LEU A 21 -1.54 10.40 -4.81
N ASN A 22 -1.36 10.84 -6.06
CA ASN A 22 -2.47 10.90 -7.00
C ASN A 22 -2.97 9.49 -7.37
N ARG A 23 -4.21 9.42 -7.84
CA ARG A 23 -4.88 8.17 -8.21
C ARG A 23 -4.06 7.31 -9.18
N THR A 24 -3.43 7.91 -10.19
CA THR A 24 -2.60 7.19 -11.16
C THR A 24 -1.39 6.51 -10.51
N SER A 25 -0.70 7.22 -9.62
CA SER A 25 0.41 6.67 -8.84
C SER A 25 -0.05 5.52 -7.95
N VAL A 26 -1.22 5.62 -7.32
CA VAL A 26 -1.79 4.51 -6.53
C VAL A 26 -2.07 3.29 -7.41
N TYR A 27 -2.67 3.46 -8.60
CA TYR A 27 -2.89 2.31 -9.49
C TYR A 27 -1.60 1.65 -9.95
N ARG A 28 -0.52 2.41 -10.10
CA ARG A 28 0.81 1.85 -10.39
C ARG A 28 1.34 0.98 -9.26
N LEU A 29 0.97 1.23 -7.99
CA LEU A 29 1.35 0.38 -6.86
C LEU A 29 0.73 -1.02 -6.97
N PHE A 30 -0.50 -1.12 -7.47
CA PHE A 30 -1.16 -2.42 -7.69
C PHE A 30 -0.56 -3.22 -8.84
N SER A 31 0.02 -2.54 -9.84
CA SER A 31 0.58 -3.16 -11.05
C SER A 31 2.11 -3.19 -11.07
N ARG A 32 2.78 -2.88 -9.95
CA ARG A 32 4.24 -2.78 -9.88
C ARG A 32 4.87 -4.18 -9.93
N LYS A 33 5.98 -4.33 -10.67
CA LYS A 33 6.65 -5.63 -10.85
C LYS A 33 7.38 -6.14 -9.61
N ASN A 34 8.01 -5.26 -8.82
CA ASN A 34 8.96 -5.67 -7.78
C ASN A 34 8.32 -5.87 -6.39
N HIS A 35 7.16 -5.27 -6.13
CA HIS A 35 6.44 -5.36 -4.85
C HIS A 35 5.01 -4.81 -5.01
N PRO A 36 4.11 -5.52 -5.71
CA PRO A 36 2.75 -5.03 -5.95
C PRO A 36 1.96 -5.00 -4.65
N LEU A 37 1.14 -3.96 -4.47
CA LEU A 37 0.21 -3.88 -3.35
C LEU A 37 -0.93 -4.92 -3.55
N PRO A 38 -1.08 -5.91 -2.65
CA PRO A 38 -2.12 -6.92 -2.80
C PRO A 38 -3.50 -6.27 -2.67
N HIS A 39 -4.38 -6.56 -3.64
CA HIS A 39 -5.72 -5.96 -3.71
C HIS A 39 -6.74 -6.97 -4.21
N VAL A 40 -7.99 -6.75 -3.84
CA VAL A 40 -9.15 -7.46 -4.36
C VAL A 40 -9.88 -6.53 -5.32
N ARG A 41 -10.19 -7.00 -6.53
CA ARG A 41 -11.03 -6.27 -7.47
C ARG A 41 -12.50 -6.43 -7.08
N THR A 42 -13.23 -5.33 -7.12
CA THR A 42 -14.67 -5.24 -6.85
C THR A 42 -15.33 -4.50 -8.00
N GLY A 43 -15.97 -5.26 -8.90
CA GLY A 43 -16.52 -4.74 -10.16
C GLY A 43 -15.45 -4.30 -11.16
N ASP A 44 -15.85 -3.47 -12.13
CA ASP A 44 -15.00 -3.11 -13.28
C ASP A 44 -13.82 -2.19 -12.93
N THR A 45 -13.95 -1.35 -11.89
CA THR A 45 -12.95 -0.31 -11.56
C THR A 45 -12.61 -0.19 -10.08
N GLY A 46 -13.35 -0.89 -9.21
CA GLY A 46 -13.15 -0.83 -7.77
C GLY A 46 -12.01 -1.76 -7.34
N VAL A 47 -11.09 -1.24 -6.53
CA VAL A 47 -10.10 -2.04 -5.83
C VAL A 47 -10.25 -1.83 -4.34
N ARG A 48 -10.10 -2.90 -3.58
CA ARG A 48 -10.15 -2.92 -2.12
C ARG A 48 -8.92 -3.62 -1.57
N VAL A 49 -8.33 -3.03 -0.53
CA VAL A 49 -7.16 -3.55 0.15
C VAL A 49 -7.48 -3.68 1.63
N GLN A 50 -7.29 -4.85 2.22
CA GLN A 50 -7.43 -5.01 3.67
C GLN A 50 -6.45 -4.08 4.39
N ALA A 51 -6.90 -3.39 5.44
CA ALA A 51 -6.05 -2.41 6.14
C ALA A 51 -4.75 -3.05 6.68
N ASP A 52 -4.83 -4.25 7.27
CA ASP A 52 -3.65 -4.99 7.74
C ASP A 52 -2.66 -5.30 6.62
N THR A 53 -3.18 -5.67 5.44
CA THR A 53 -2.37 -5.94 4.25
C THR A 53 -1.66 -4.67 3.77
N PHE A 54 -2.37 -3.54 3.76
CA PHE A 54 -1.79 -2.26 3.40
C PHE A 54 -0.70 -1.83 4.40
N GLU A 55 -0.96 -1.92 5.71
CA GLU A 55 0.01 -1.58 6.76
C GLU A 55 1.28 -2.43 6.67
N ARG A 56 1.13 -3.74 6.41
CA ARG A 56 2.26 -4.63 6.23
C ARG A 56 3.09 -4.26 5.00
N TRP A 57 2.43 -4.06 3.85
CA TRP A 57 3.09 -3.64 2.61
C TRP A 57 3.81 -2.29 2.79
N LEU A 58 3.19 -1.34 3.49
CA LEU A 58 3.80 -0.03 3.74
C LEU A 58 5.10 -0.16 4.55
N ARG A 59 5.09 -0.96 5.62
CA ARG A 59 6.29 -1.24 6.41
C ARG A 59 7.40 -1.90 5.59
N GLU A 60 7.04 -2.75 4.63
CA GLU A 60 8.00 -3.40 3.73
C GLU A 60 8.60 -2.38 2.73
N GLU A 61 7.80 -1.47 2.15
CA GLU A 61 8.28 -0.38 1.30
C GLU A 61 9.19 0.61 2.04
N GLU A 62 8.87 0.94 3.29
CA GLU A 62 9.70 1.81 4.14
C GLU A 62 11.08 1.18 4.39
N GLN A 63 11.13 -0.13 4.68
CA GLN A 63 12.38 -0.85 4.88
C GLN A 63 13.24 -0.92 3.61
N MET A 64 12.62 -1.12 2.43
CA MET A 64 13.34 -1.08 1.15
C MET A 64 13.89 0.31 0.84
N SER A 65 13.14 1.37 1.17
CA SER A 65 13.55 2.76 0.97
C SER A 65 14.66 3.19 1.93
N VAL A 66 14.64 2.71 3.17
CA VAL A 66 15.70 2.95 4.17
C VAL A 66 16.98 2.18 3.82
N GLY A 67 16.87 0.95 3.29
CA GLY A 67 18.02 0.18 2.79
C GLY A 67 18.77 0.87 1.64
N ALA A 68 18.07 1.64 0.80
CA ALA A 68 18.67 2.43 -0.28
C ALA A 68 19.49 3.63 0.24
N THR A 69 19.19 4.13 1.44
CA THR A 69 19.91 5.27 2.04
C THR A 69 21.16 4.82 2.80
N THR A 70 21.16 3.61 3.39
CA THR A 70 22.30 3.07 4.14
C THR A 70 23.40 2.44 3.26
N SER A 71 23.15 2.24 1.97
CA SER A 71 24.14 1.62 1.06
C SER A 71 25.17 2.60 0.47
N ARG A 72 25.12 3.90 0.82
CA ARG A 72 26.09 4.92 0.37
C ARG A 72 27.03 5.38 1.48
N ARG A 73 27.67 4.47 2.21
CA ARG A 73 28.82 4.83 3.06
C ARG A 73 29.68 3.63 3.47
N ARG A 74 30.33 2.98 2.50
CA ARG A 74 31.63 2.32 2.70
C ARG A 74 32.45 2.46 1.43
N ALA A 75 33.16 3.58 1.34
CA ALA A 75 34.40 3.73 0.56
C ALA A 75 35.49 4.06 1.58
#